data_AF-A0A7W8RXD0-F1
#
_entry.id   AF-A0A7W8RXD0-F1
#
_cell.length_a   1.000
_cell.length_b   1.000
_cell.length_c   1.000
_cell.angle_alpha   90.00
_cell.angle_beta   90.00
_cell.angle_gamma   90.00
#
_symmetry.space_group_name_H-M   'P 1'
#
loop_
_entity.id
_entity.type
_entity.pdbx_description
1 polymer ?
#
loop_
_entity_poly.entity_id
_entity_poly.type
_entity_poly.pdbx_seq_one_letter_code
_entity_poly.pdbx_strand_id
1 'polypeptide(L)'
;MPEQKTLKRAEADKRAGKSASTQAGEFVKEQVDKVRAGKHGVRSPKQAIAIGLSEARRAGVDVKPPKKGATSEATRKKAQKDSAAGKHEGAAKKSASKESSAKRSRVSESVLERESKAGASSAAMSKQAKSAAAKRPAASRSAAAKKAAATKGAAGRSAAAKKAAQTRASRAHH
;
A
#
# COMPACT_ATOMS: atom_id res chain seq x y z
N MET A 1 11.89 11.44 2.33
CA MET A 1 12.04 10.59 3.55
C MET A 1 10.71 10.60 4.28
N PRO A 2 10.31 9.49 4.94
CA PRO A 2 9.04 9.41 5.65
C PRO A 2 9.01 10.38 6.83
N GLU A 3 7.82 10.87 7.19
CA GLU A 3 7.65 11.75 8.34
C GLU A 3 7.87 10.98 9.66
N GLN A 4 8.45 11.65 10.66
CA GLN A 4 8.73 11.05 11.97
C GLN A 4 7.49 10.43 12.63
N LYS A 5 6.31 11.01 12.36
CA LYS A 5 5.03 10.49 12.84
C LYS A 5 4.73 9.07 12.31
N THR A 6 5.11 8.79 11.07
CA THR A 6 4.88 7.48 10.43
C THR A 6 5.81 6.43 11.00
N LEU A 7 7.07 6.79 11.24
CA LEU A 7 8.03 5.90 11.91
C LEU A 7 7.51 5.51 13.29
N LYS A 8 7.07 6.48 14.10
CA LYS A 8 6.48 6.22 15.43
C LYS A 8 5.25 5.30 15.37
N ARG A 9 4.36 5.49 14.38
CA ARG A 9 3.18 4.61 14.21
C ARG A 9 3.58 3.20 13.79
N ALA A 10 4.51 3.06 12.85
CA ALA A 10 5.02 1.75 12.43
C ALA A 10 5.73 1.02 13.58
N GLU A 11 6.47 1.73 14.43
CA GLU A 11 7.06 1.17 15.65
C GLU A 11 6.00 0.79 16.68
N ALA A 12 4.96 1.61 16.88
CA ALA A 12 3.85 1.26 17.77
C ALA A 12 3.15 -0.03 17.31
N ASP A 13 2.94 -0.17 16.00
CA ASP A 13 2.43 -1.40 15.40
C ASP A 13 3.36 -2.60 15.61
N LYS A 14 4.68 -2.39 15.51
CA LYS A 14 5.68 -3.42 15.81
C LYS A 14 5.65 -3.82 17.29
N ARG A 15 5.59 -2.85 18.21
CA ARG A 15 5.47 -3.08 19.67
C ARG A 15 4.18 -3.82 20.01
N ALA A 16 3.09 -3.54 19.30
CA ALA A 16 1.82 -4.26 19.41
C ALA A 16 1.82 -5.65 18.74
N GLY A 17 2.97 -6.14 18.25
CA GLY A 17 3.09 -7.46 17.62
C GLY A 17 2.38 -7.60 16.27
N LYS A 18 2.04 -6.47 15.60
CA LYS A 18 1.34 -6.50 14.31
C LYS A 18 2.29 -6.93 13.19
N SER A 19 1.72 -7.50 12.14
CA SER A 19 2.47 -8.00 10.98
C SER A 19 3.27 -6.90 10.26
N ALA A 20 4.36 -7.26 9.58
CA ALA A 20 5.15 -6.32 8.77
C ALA A 20 4.32 -5.62 7.68
N SER A 21 3.31 -6.30 7.12
CA SER A 21 2.37 -5.68 6.17
C SER A 21 1.47 -4.63 6.79
N THR A 22 1.15 -4.77 8.08
CA THR A 22 0.36 -3.78 8.84
C THR A 22 1.22 -2.55 9.13
N GLN A 23 2.45 -2.76 9.63
CA GLN A 23 3.43 -1.70 9.86
C GLN A 23 3.70 -0.89 8.58
N ALA A 24 3.87 -1.58 7.44
CA ALA A 24 4.06 -0.94 6.14
C ALA A 24 2.81 -0.16 5.66
N GLY A 25 1.63 -0.49 6.18
CA GLY A 25 0.39 0.21 5.90
C GLY A 25 0.44 1.69 6.30
N GLU A 26 1.19 2.03 7.36
CA GLU A 26 1.37 3.41 7.81
C GLU A 26 2.08 4.27 6.75
N PHE A 27 3.10 3.72 6.08
CA PHE A 27 3.81 4.40 4.99
C PHE A 27 2.95 4.54 3.73
N VAL A 28 2.16 3.52 3.42
CA VAL A 28 1.19 3.60 2.30
C VAL A 28 0.14 4.65 2.58
N LYS A 29 -0.36 4.73 3.82
CA LYS A 29 -1.31 5.75 4.25
C LYS A 29 -0.69 7.15 4.15
N GLU A 30 0.50 7.35 4.69
CA GLU A 30 1.23 8.62 4.56
C GLU A 30 1.39 9.02 3.09
N GLN A 31 1.79 8.10 2.23
CA GLN A 31 1.98 8.37 0.80
C GLN A 31 0.67 8.79 0.12
N VAL A 32 -0.44 8.13 0.43
CA VAL A 32 -1.77 8.51 -0.07
C VAL A 32 -2.17 9.89 0.45
N ASP A 33 -1.90 10.18 1.73
CA ASP A 33 -2.19 11.47 2.35
C ASP A 33 -1.33 12.60 1.71
N LYS A 34 -0.05 12.35 1.38
CA LYS A 34 0.81 13.29 0.65
C LYS A 34 0.27 13.63 -0.74
N VAL A 35 -0.22 12.62 -1.47
CA VAL A 35 -0.82 12.84 -2.80
C VAL A 35 -2.11 13.65 -2.69
N ARG A 36 -2.96 13.34 -1.71
CA ARG A 36 -4.21 14.08 -1.47
C ARG A 36 -3.96 15.52 -1.05
N ALA A 37 -2.96 15.74 -0.19
CA ALA A 37 -2.50 17.06 0.21
C ALA A 37 -1.86 17.84 -0.95
N GLY A 38 -1.54 17.17 -2.06
CA GLY A 38 -0.98 17.79 -3.25
C GLY A 38 0.52 18.03 -3.22
N LYS A 39 1.26 17.36 -2.32
CA LYS A 39 2.73 17.43 -2.30
C LYS A 39 3.34 16.89 -3.60
N HIS A 40 2.71 15.90 -4.21
CA HIS A 40 3.01 15.37 -5.55
C HIS A 40 1.83 14.54 -6.06
N GLY A 41 1.80 14.17 -7.34
CA GLY A 41 0.81 13.28 -7.94
C GLY A 41 1.22 11.80 -7.98
N VAL A 42 0.30 10.96 -8.45
CA VAL A 42 0.55 9.56 -8.85
C VAL A 42 -0.33 9.16 -10.04
N ARG A 43 0.25 8.39 -10.97
CA ARG A 43 -0.44 7.85 -12.15
C ARG A 43 -1.49 6.82 -11.80
N SER A 44 -1.33 6.12 -10.66
CA SER A 44 -2.26 5.05 -10.26
C SER A 44 -2.21 4.74 -8.75
N PRO A 45 -3.26 4.10 -8.20
CA PRO A 45 -3.25 3.58 -6.83
C PRO A 45 -2.09 2.62 -6.55
N LYS A 46 -1.74 1.78 -7.54
CA LYS A 46 -0.63 0.82 -7.44
C LYS A 46 0.71 1.53 -7.26
N GLN A 47 0.91 2.67 -7.93
CA GLN A 47 2.11 3.47 -7.78
C GLN A 47 2.22 4.08 -6.39
N ALA A 48 1.13 4.65 -5.85
CA ALA A 48 1.12 5.17 -4.48
C ALA A 48 1.48 4.09 -3.45
N ILE A 49 0.87 2.90 -3.58
CA ILE A 49 1.20 1.74 -2.73
C ILE A 49 2.67 1.33 -2.91
N ALA A 50 3.17 1.29 -4.15
CA ALA A 50 4.55 0.89 -4.43
C ALA A 50 5.59 1.86 -3.84
N ILE A 51 5.34 3.17 -3.91
CA ILE A 51 6.20 4.18 -3.29
C ILE A 51 6.19 4.01 -1.77
N GLY A 52 5.02 3.93 -1.15
CA GLY A 52 4.92 3.72 0.31
C GLY A 52 5.59 2.42 0.78
N LEU A 53 5.48 1.32 0.02
CA LEU A 53 6.18 0.08 0.33
C LEU A 53 7.70 0.16 0.11
N SER A 54 8.18 1.01 -0.79
CA SER A 54 9.62 1.28 -0.97
C SER A 54 10.16 2.07 0.22
N GLU A 55 9.43 3.09 0.68
CA GLU A 55 9.77 3.86 1.88
C GLU A 55 9.79 2.99 3.14
N ALA A 56 8.77 2.13 3.32
CA ALA A 56 8.71 1.20 4.46
C ALA A 56 9.94 0.29 4.52
N ARG A 57 10.37 -0.27 3.39
CA ARG A 57 11.56 -1.14 3.32
C ARG A 57 12.84 -0.38 3.69
N ARG A 58 12.99 0.84 3.19
CA ARG A 58 14.15 1.69 3.52
C ARG A 58 14.17 2.14 4.97
N ALA A 59 12.98 2.27 5.58
CA ALA A 59 12.82 2.56 7.00
C ALA A 59 13.00 1.33 7.91
N GLY A 60 13.41 0.17 7.36
CA GLY A 60 13.69 -1.03 8.15
C GLY A 60 12.48 -1.90 8.46
N VAL A 61 11.31 -1.65 7.85
CA VAL A 61 10.17 -2.57 7.97
C VAL A 61 10.45 -3.84 7.16
N ASP A 62 10.26 -5.01 7.77
CA ASP A 62 10.53 -6.34 7.18
C ASP A 62 9.50 -6.79 6.11
N VAL A 63 9.20 -5.91 5.17
CA VAL A 63 8.34 -6.21 4.02
C VAL A 63 9.10 -7.04 2.99
N LYS A 64 8.72 -8.30 2.87
CA LYS A 64 9.30 -9.20 1.86
C LYS A 64 9.16 -8.62 0.44
N PRO A 65 10.21 -8.72 -0.40
CA PRO A 65 10.10 -8.41 -1.82
C PRO A 65 9.04 -9.29 -2.52
N PRO A 66 8.45 -8.82 -3.63
CA PRO A 66 7.51 -9.62 -4.42
C PRO A 66 8.11 -10.96 -4.88
N LYS A 67 7.26 -11.99 -5.03
CA LYS A 67 7.64 -13.32 -5.57
C LYS A 67 8.08 -13.23 -7.04
N LYS A 68 8.80 -14.26 -7.54
CA LYS A 68 9.17 -14.35 -8.98
C LYS A 68 7.90 -14.39 -9.82
N GLY A 69 7.88 -13.66 -10.93
CA GLY A 69 6.72 -13.50 -11.80
C GLY A 69 5.60 -12.57 -11.27
N ALA A 70 5.65 -12.09 -10.03
CA ALA A 70 4.57 -11.24 -9.48
C ALA A 70 4.64 -9.78 -9.98
N THR A 71 5.84 -9.29 -10.28
CA THR A 71 6.13 -7.96 -10.82
C THR A 71 7.34 -8.05 -11.75
N SER A 72 7.63 -6.97 -12.49
CA SER A 72 8.86 -6.90 -13.30
C SER A 72 10.11 -7.17 -12.46
N GLU A 73 11.13 -7.73 -13.10
CA GLU A 73 12.41 -8.02 -12.42
C GLU A 73 13.05 -6.76 -11.85
N ALA A 74 12.98 -5.65 -12.57
CA ALA A 74 13.52 -4.37 -12.13
C ALA A 74 12.87 -3.90 -10.83
N THR A 75 11.54 -3.97 -10.71
CA THR A 75 10.82 -3.62 -9.47
C THR A 75 11.18 -4.57 -8.34
N ARG A 76 11.36 -5.86 -8.64
CA ARG A 76 11.72 -6.86 -7.63
C ARG A 76 13.15 -6.66 -7.11
N LYS A 77 14.13 -6.43 -8.00
CA LYS A 77 15.51 -6.08 -7.66
C LYS A 77 15.56 -4.78 -6.87
N LYS A 78 14.74 -3.79 -7.23
CA LYS A 78 14.62 -2.54 -6.48
C LYS A 78 14.11 -2.77 -5.06
N ALA A 79 13.06 -3.57 -4.88
CA ALA A 79 12.55 -3.92 -3.56
C ALA A 79 13.60 -4.64 -2.69
N GLN A 80 14.41 -5.52 -3.27
CA GLN A 80 15.54 -6.16 -2.57
C GLN A 80 16.59 -5.13 -2.13
N LYS A 81 16.96 -4.20 -3.02
CA LYS A 81 17.90 -3.11 -2.70
C LYS A 81 17.35 -2.20 -1.59
N ASP A 82 16.07 -1.85 -1.64
CA ASP A 82 15.44 -1.04 -0.60
C ASP A 82 15.42 -1.75 0.75
N SER A 83 15.15 -3.07 0.79
CA SER A 83 15.26 -3.88 2.02
C SER A 83 16.69 -3.97 2.53
N ALA A 84 17.69 -4.11 1.64
CA ALA A 84 19.10 -4.12 2.05
C ALA A 84 19.52 -2.76 2.64
N ALA A 85 19.09 -1.66 2.01
CA ALA A 85 19.36 -0.31 2.49
C ALA A 85 18.76 -0.05 3.88
N GLY A 86 17.57 -0.58 4.18
CA GLY A 86 16.95 -0.45 5.51
C GLY A 86 17.54 -1.34 6.60
N LYS A 87 18.30 -2.39 6.24
CA LYS A 87 18.97 -3.29 7.21
C LYS A 87 20.32 -2.76 7.67
N HIS A 88 20.96 -1.91 6.89
CA HIS A 88 22.21 -1.29 7.26
C HIS A 88 21.92 0.10 7.83
N GLU A 89 21.76 0.19 9.14
CA GLU A 89 21.89 1.43 9.91
C GLU A 89 23.24 2.07 9.52
N GLY A 90 23.23 3.06 8.61
CA GLY A 90 24.42 3.78 8.17
C GLY A 90 24.98 3.47 6.78
N ALA A 91 24.56 2.40 6.09
CA ALA A 91 25.03 2.16 4.70
C ALA A 91 24.11 2.77 3.65
N ALA A 92 23.81 4.06 3.80
CA ALA A 92 23.75 4.90 2.62
C ALA A 92 25.17 4.88 2.02
N LYS A 93 25.49 3.86 1.21
CA LYS A 93 26.70 3.88 0.39
C LYS A 93 26.64 5.17 -0.42
N LYS A 94 27.35 6.18 0.08
CA LYS A 94 27.67 7.42 -0.60
C LYS A 94 28.43 7.01 -1.86
N SER A 95 27.74 6.89 -2.99
CA SER A 95 28.42 6.73 -4.27
C SER A 95 28.10 7.91 -5.18
N ALA A 96 29.18 8.58 -5.59
CA ALA A 96 29.34 9.56 -6.67
C ALA A 96 28.44 10.82 -6.61
N SER A 97 29.08 11.92 -6.17
CA SER A 97 28.66 13.34 -6.13
C SER A 97 27.28 13.64 -5.49
N LYS A 98 27.29 14.29 -4.32
CA LYS A 98 26.08 14.84 -3.64
C LYS A 98 25.24 15.71 -4.58
N GLU A 99 25.90 16.42 -5.47
CA GLU A 99 25.27 17.31 -6.44
C GLU A 99 24.41 16.58 -7.48
N SER A 100 24.84 15.39 -7.95
CA SER A 100 24.05 14.57 -8.88
C SER A 100 22.80 13.96 -8.23
N SER A 101 22.85 13.72 -6.92
CA SER A 101 21.73 13.16 -6.16
C SER A 101 20.64 14.20 -5.92
N ALA A 102 21.01 15.44 -5.57
CA ALA A 102 20.06 16.53 -5.37
C ALA A 102 19.36 16.96 -6.67
N LYS A 103 20.09 17.00 -7.79
CA LYS A 103 19.49 17.25 -9.11
C LYS A 103 18.50 16.15 -9.47
N ARG A 104 18.86 14.87 -9.30
CA ARG A 104 17.96 13.74 -9.55
C ARG A 104 16.71 13.75 -8.67
N SER A 105 16.82 14.13 -7.40
CA SER A 105 15.66 14.21 -6.51
C SER A 105 14.70 15.30 -6.96
N ARG A 106 15.20 16.51 -7.27
CA ARG A 106 14.37 17.62 -7.78
C ARG A 106 13.67 17.28 -9.09
N VAL A 107 14.37 16.62 -10.02
CA VAL A 107 13.76 16.17 -11.28
C VAL A 107 12.68 15.13 -11.02
N SER A 108 12.95 14.16 -10.13
CA SER A 108 11.96 13.12 -9.80
C SER A 108 10.71 13.73 -9.14
N GLU A 109 10.89 14.71 -8.27
CA GLU A 109 9.82 15.43 -7.58
C GLU A 109 8.98 16.25 -8.57
N SER A 110 9.62 17.07 -9.41
CA SER A 110 8.91 17.85 -10.43
C SER A 110 8.17 17.00 -11.46
N VAL A 111 8.68 15.80 -11.78
CA VAL A 111 7.94 14.84 -12.62
C VAL A 111 6.70 14.33 -11.89
N LEU A 112 6.79 13.98 -10.61
CA LEU A 112 5.64 13.52 -9.83
C LEU A 112 4.62 14.64 -9.57
N GLU A 113 5.03 15.89 -9.40
CA GLU A 113 4.14 17.03 -9.22
C GLU A 113 3.23 17.27 -10.44
N ARG A 114 3.71 16.95 -11.64
CA ARG A 114 2.90 17.01 -12.88
C ARG A 114 1.87 15.89 -12.98
N GLU A 115 2.00 14.84 -12.19
CA GLU A 115 1.06 13.72 -12.21
C GLU A 115 -0.26 14.08 -11.52
N SER A 116 -1.34 13.40 -11.90
CA SER A 116 -2.64 13.63 -11.28
C SER A 116 -2.70 13.18 -9.81
N LYS A 117 -3.58 13.78 -9.01
CA LYS A 117 -3.91 13.29 -7.66
C LYS A 117 -4.96 12.15 -7.69
N ALA A 118 -5.55 11.88 -8.85
CA ALA A 118 -6.66 10.94 -9.02
C ALA A 118 -6.27 9.50 -8.63
N GLY A 119 -5.00 9.13 -8.76
CA GLY A 119 -4.47 7.84 -8.33
C GLY A 119 -4.61 7.58 -6.82
N ALA A 120 -4.75 8.62 -5.98
CA ALA A 120 -4.98 8.50 -4.54
C ALA A 120 -6.43 8.78 -4.13
N SER A 121 -7.34 8.98 -5.09
CA SER A 121 -8.76 9.21 -4.82
C SER A 121 -9.39 8.03 -4.08
N SER A 122 -10.44 8.31 -3.29
CA SER A 122 -11.19 7.27 -2.56
C SER A 122 -11.72 6.19 -3.51
N ALA A 123 -12.27 6.59 -4.65
CA ALA A 123 -12.79 5.69 -5.66
C ALA A 123 -11.69 4.77 -6.25
N ALA A 124 -10.54 5.34 -6.63
CA ALA A 124 -9.46 4.57 -7.23
C ALA A 124 -8.83 3.57 -6.22
N MET A 125 -8.63 3.99 -4.97
CA MET A 125 -8.15 3.13 -3.90
C MET A 125 -9.16 2.01 -3.58
N SER A 126 -10.46 2.33 -3.55
CA SER A 126 -11.54 1.35 -3.34
C SER A 126 -11.56 0.30 -4.45
N LYS A 127 -11.43 0.73 -5.72
CA LYS A 127 -11.37 -0.19 -6.87
C LYS A 127 -10.18 -1.14 -6.74
N GLN A 128 -9.00 -0.63 -6.40
CA GLN A 128 -7.80 -1.45 -6.19
C GLN A 128 -7.97 -2.44 -5.03
N ALA A 129 -8.57 -2.03 -3.92
CA ALA A 129 -8.86 -2.91 -2.78
C ALA A 129 -9.84 -4.03 -3.15
N LYS A 130 -10.90 -3.71 -3.90
CA LYS A 130 -11.86 -4.70 -4.42
C LYS A 130 -11.17 -5.71 -5.35
N SER A 131 -10.34 -5.24 -6.28
CA SER A 131 -9.56 -6.11 -7.18
C SER A 131 -8.59 -7.02 -6.42
N ALA A 132 -7.92 -6.51 -5.38
CA ALA A 132 -7.05 -7.32 -4.54
C ALA A 132 -7.84 -8.38 -3.74
N ALA A 133 -9.00 -8.02 -3.20
CA ALA A 133 -9.86 -8.94 -2.47
C ALA A 133 -10.41 -10.07 -3.37
N ALA A 134 -10.73 -9.76 -4.63
CA ALA A 134 -11.21 -10.74 -5.60
C ALA A 134 -10.18 -11.85 -5.88
N LYS A 135 -8.88 -11.54 -5.83
CA LYS A 135 -7.79 -12.51 -6.05
C LYS A 135 -7.56 -13.47 -4.87
N ARG A 136 -8.20 -13.25 -3.72
CA ARG A 136 -8.04 -14.13 -2.55
C ARG A 136 -8.72 -15.48 -2.80
N PRO A 137 -8.19 -16.60 -2.30
CA PRO A 137 -8.83 -17.91 -2.40
C PRO A 137 -10.24 -17.92 -1.80
N ALA A 138 -11.13 -18.76 -2.32
CA ALA A 138 -12.52 -18.88 -1.86
C ALA A 138 -12.61 -19.14 -0.34
N ALA A 139 -11.76 -20.04 0.18
CA ALA A 139 -11.67 -20.33 1.61
C ALA A 139 -11.34 -19.09 2.46
N SER A 140 -10.39 -18.25 2.00
CA SER A 140 -10.02 -17.02 2.71
C SER A 140 -11.15 -15.99 2.71
N ARG A 141 -11.86 -15.86 1.59
CA ARG A 141 -13.03 -14.98 1.50
C ARG A 141 -14.16 -15.46 2.40
N SER A 142 -14.40 -16.77 2.45
CA SER A 142 -15.40 -17.41 3.33
C SER A 142 -15.07 -17.19 4.80
N ALA A 143 -13.83 -17.45 5.23
CA ALA A 143 -13.40 -17.22 6.60
C ALA A 143 -13.56 -15.75 7.04
N ALA A 144 -13.20 -14.81 6.17
CA ALA A 144 -13.40 -13.38 6.44
C ALA A 144 -14.89 -13.02 6.57
N ALA A 145 -15.75 -13.56 5.70
CA ALA A 145 -17.19 -13.34 5.76
C ALA A 145 -17.80 -13.92 7.05
N LYS A 146 -17.37 -15.12 7.48
CA LYS A 146 -17.79 -15.74 8.75
C LYS A 146 -17.39 -14.88 9.96
N LYS A 147 -16.14 -14.40 10.01
CA LYS A 147 -15.69 -13.47 11.06
C LYS A 147 -16.53 -12.19 11.10
N ALA A 148 -16.82 -11.60 9.95
CA ALA A 148 -17.65 -10.40 9.87
C ALA A 148 -19.12 -10.64 10.24
N ALA A 149 -19.65 -11.85 9.99
CA ALA A 149 -21.00 -12.21 10.40
C ALA A 149 -21.11 -12.36 11.93
N ALA A 150 -20.05 -12.86 12.58
CA ALA A 150 -19.99 -13.01 14.03
C ALA A 150 -20.03 -11.67 14.77
N THR A 151 -19.47 -10.60 14.18
CA THR A 151 -19.50 -9.25 14.78
C THR A 151 -20.77 -8.46 14.44
N LYS A 152 -21.64 -8.99 13.57
CA LYS A 152 -22.88 -8.31 13.16
C LYS A 152 -24.04 -8.72 14.05
N GLY A 153 -24.76 -7.73 14.58
CA GLY A 153 -26.08 -7.93 15.18
C GLY A 153 -27.12 -8.41 14.17
N ALA A 154 -28.30 -8.83 14.65
CA ALA A 154 -29.37 -9.40 13.82
C ALA A 154 -29.76 -8.50 12.64
N ALA A 155 -29.93 -7.19 12.88
CA ALA A 155 -30.22 -6.20 11.83
C ALA A 155 -29.14 -6.16 10.74
N GLY A 156 -27.86 -6.18 11.13
CA GLY A 156 -26.73 -6.18 10.18
C GLY A 156 -26.62 -7.47 9.36
N ARG A 157 -27.02 -8.61 9.92
CA ARG A 157 -27.11 -9.88 9.18
C ARG A 157 -28.27 -9.86 8.17
N SER A 158 -29.44 -9.37 8.58
CA SER A 158 -30.61 -9.22 7.71
C SER A 158 -30.33 -8.29 6.53
N ALA A 159 -29.76 -7.11 6.77
CA ALA A 159 -29.39 -6.17 5.71
C ALA A 159 -28.37 -6.78 4.72
N ALA A 160 -27.39 -7.53 5.22
CA ALA A 160 -26.42 -8.21 4.36
C ALA A 160 -27.07 -9.30 3.48
N ALA A 161 -28.02 -10.07 4.03
CA ALA A 161 -28.76 -11.08 3.28
C ALA A 161 -29.63 -10.45 2.19
N LYS A 162 -30.38 -9.38 2.51
CA LYS A 162 -31.17 -8.61 1.52
C LYS A 162 -30.32 -8.10 0.38
N LYS A 163 -29.16 -7.50 0.69
CA LYS A 163 -28.21 -7.03 -0.32
C LYS A 163 -27.66 -8.16 -1.20
N ALA A 164 -27.37 -9.32 -0.60
CA ALA A 164 -26.90 -10.48 -1.34
C ALA A 164 -27.98 -11.02 -2.30
N ALA A 165 -29.24 -11.06 -1.87
CA ALA A 165 -30.37 -11.42 -2.72
C ALA A 165 -30.53 -10.46 -3.90
N GLN A 166 -30.52 -9.15 -3.66
CA GLN A 166 -30.55 -8.12 -4.72
C GLN A 166 -29.40 -8.29 -5.72
N THR A 167 -28.18 -8.56 -5.22
CA THR A 167 -27.01 -8.75 -6.09
C THR A 167 -27.10 -10.04 -6.92
N ARG A 168 -27.73 -11.10 -6.40
CA ARG A 168 -27.99 -12.33 -7.18
C ARG A 168 -29.04 -12.08 -8.25
N ALA A 169 -30.15 -11.43 -7.90
CA ALA A 169 -31.19 -11.07 -8.86
C ALA A 169 -30.64 -10.21 -9.99
N SER A 170 -29.88 -9.14 -9.67
CA SER A 170 -29.29 -8.26 -10.69
C SER A 170 -28.31 -8.96 -11.64
N ARG A 171 -27.70 -10.07 -11.21
CA ARG A 171 -26.79 -10.88 -12.03
C ARG A 171 -27.49 -11.97 -12.84
N ALA A 172 -28.72 -12.33 -12.46
CA ALA A 172 -29.53 -13.31 -13.19
C ALA A 172 -30.25 -12.69 -14.38
N HIS A 173 -30.47 -11.37 -14.36
CA HIS A 173 -31.08 -10.60 -15.46
C HIS A 173 -30.06 -10.06 -16.46
N HIS A 174 -28.82 -10.56 -16.45
CA HIS A 174 -27.71 -10.06 -17.25
C HIS A 174 -26.93 -11.22 -17.86
#